data_AF-A0AAE6SUR6-F1
#
_entry.id   AF-A0AAE6SUR6-F1
#
_cell.length_a   1.000
_cell.length_b   1.000
_cell.length_c   1.000
_cell.angle_alpha   90.00
_cell.angle_beta   90.00
_cell.angle_gamma   90.00
#
_symmetry.space_group_name_H-M   'P 1'
#
loop_
_entity.id
_entity.type
_entity.pdbx_description
1 polymer ?
#
loop_
_entity_poly.entity_id
_entity_poly.type
_entity_poly.pdbx_seq_one_letter_code
_entity_poly.pdbx_strand_id
1 'polypeptide(L)'
;MDLLTRIKNLLKKHNINVETELCDLESSNDLFQIFESITPERFLHYDPECIDGIESYKYVFMQHVDVTLGEFKPTNISVSGSMDTTVTLQFEYKDKKKKFSILQDGSSWVTDSFYDKLNNFIQKELQSKYLTLPTSDQMTAVVYLPKKVANTINKHYMGMSSADDIVAFLVKGGLIEHINWDHTAPDAYNSYTSEGETIATAILKAKLPAGTPYPPNPRIDGMFEMFTESTPVNVHLQNKKGETPYRLALTGDSVFLKQSLGKTSQDCISFSKALSRELLSINPEILKIIEPMKDSLQRAKFHSHSSFYSVLFSLEDNFIISENSFSIEGRKNTEGVFYYEVFIQKAGNGNNTILKNFSETEVEDIQALIKQYCDNTLWHDS
;
A
#
# COMPACT_ATOMS: atom_id res chain seq x y z
N MET A 1 -12.86 -12.42 7.29
CA MET A 1 -13.55 -12.51 5.98
C MET A 1 -12.53 -12.13 4.93
N ASP A 2 -12.06 -13.12 4.17
CA ASP A 2 -11.06 -12.97 3.10
C ASP A 2 -11.50 -11.98 2.01
N LEU A 3 -10.53 -11.46 1.26
CA LEU A 3 -10.72 -10.45 0.21
C LEU A 3 -11.71 -10.94 -0.85
N LEU A 4 -11.58 -12.18 -1.30
CA LEU A 4 -12.49 -12.81 -2.27
C LEU A 4 -13.95 -12.72 -1.84
N THR A 5 -14.27 -13.10 -0.60
CA THR A 5 -15.64 -13.06 -0.07
C THR A 5 -16.19 -11.63 -0.04
N ARG A 6 -15.37 -10.63 0.30
CA ARG A 6 -15.77 -9.22 0.31
C ARG A 6 -16.07 -8.71 -1.11
N ILE A 7 -15.18 -9.01 -2.07
CA ILE A 7 -15.37 -8.64 -3.47
C ILE A 7 -16.63 -9.31 -4.01
N LYS A 8 -16.83 -10.61 -3.78
CA LYS A 8 -18.06 -11.34 -4.17
C LYS A 8 -19.32 -10.70 -3.60
N ASN A 9 -19.32 -10.36 -2.31
CA ASN A 9 -20.47 -9.71 -1.68
C ASN A 9 -20.74 -8.32 -2.26
N LEU A 10 -19.68 -7.55 -2.55
CA LEU A 10 -19.80 -6.24 -3.19
C LEU A 10 -20.36 -6.36 -4.61
N LEU A 11 -19.87 -7.30 -5.42
CA LEU A 11 -20.35 -7.57 -6.78
C LEU A 11 -21.81 -8.02 -6.77
N LYS A 12 -22.18 -8.98 -5.91
CA LYS A 12 -23.56 -9.45 -5.74
C LYS A 12 -24.51 -8.33 -5.33
N LYS A 13 -24.11 -7.46 -4.40
CA LYS A 13 -24.90 -6.28 -3.98
C LYS A 13 -25.19 -5.33 -5.15
N HIS A 14 -24.35 -5.37 -6.18
CA HIS A 14 -24.47 -4.56 -7.39
C HIS A 14 -24.99 -5.35 -8.61
N ASN A 15 -25.62 -6.50 -8.38
CA ASN A 15 -26.21 -7.38 -9.40
C ASN A 15 -25.22 -7.82 -10.49
N ILE A 16 -23.94 -7.95 -10.14
CA ILE A 16 -22.94 -8.56 -11.02
C ILE A 16 -22.94 -10.05 -10.72
N ASN A 17 -23.19 -10.85 -11.76
CA ASN A 17 -23.15 -12.30 -11.63
C ASN A 17 -21.70 -12.74 -11.38
N VAL A 18 -21.53 -13.78 -10.58
CA VAL A 18 -20.21 -14.31 -10.23
C VAL A 18 -20.23 -15.79 -10.58
N GLU A 19 -19.47 -16.19 -11.60
CA GLU A 19 -19.29 -17.60 -11.92
C GLU A 19 -18.43 -18.28 -10.84
N THR A 20 -18.80 -19.50 -10.48
CA THR A 20 -18.32 -20.17 -9.27
C THR A 20 -17.77 -21.55 -9.60
N GLU A 21 -16.55 -21.62 -10.12
CA GLU A 21 -15.71 -22.82 -9.97
C GLU A 21 -14.49 -22.41 -9.13
N LEU A 22 -14.61 -22.57 -7.80
CA LEU A 22 -13.77 -21.95 -6.78
C LEU A 22 -12.89 -22.95 -6.01
N CYS A 23 -12.49 -24.06 -6.62
CA CYS A 23 -11.72 -25.05 -5.85
C CYS A 23 -10.31 -24.57 -5.46
N ASP A 24 -9.73 -23.57 -6.16
CA ASP A 24 -8.33 -23.17 -5.98
C ASP A 24 -8.12 -21.73 -5.43
N LEU A 25 -9.18 -20.99 -5.07
CA LEU A 25 -9.09 -19.56 -4.71
C LEU A 25 -9.46 -19.22 -3.27
N GLU A 26 -9.73 -20.21 -2.40
CA GLU A 26 -10.23 -19.98 -1.02
C GLU A 26 -9.29 -19.12 -0.15
N SER A 27 -8.08 -18.78 -0.61
CA SER A 27 -7.12 -17.92 0.07
C SER A 27 -6.47 -16.84 -0.81
N SER A 28 -6.97 -16.53 -2.01
CA SER A 28 -6.34 -15.51 -2.85
C SER A 28 -6.60 -14.10 -2.31
N ASN A 29 -5.51 -13.35 -2.10
CA ASN A 29 -5.51 -11.93 -1.74
C ASN A 29 -5.11 -11.04 -2.93
N ASP A 30 -5.03 -11.60 -4.13
CA ASP A 30 -4.64 -10.88 -5.34
C ASP A 30 -5.89 -10.49 -6.16
N LEU A 31 -6.11 -9.18 -6.34
CA LEU A 31 -7.23 -8.66 -7.11
C LEU A 31 -7.20 -9.14 -8.57
N PHE A 32 -6.01 -9.33 -9.16
CA PHE A 32 -5.87 -9.85 -10.52
C PHE A 32 -6.52 -11.24 -10.62
N GLN A 33 -6.03 -12.20 -9.82
CA GLN A 33 -6.53 -13.58 -9.82
C GLN A 33 -8.02 -13.66 -9.47
N ILE A 34 -8.47 -12.83 -8.51
CA ILE A 34 -9.86 -12.77 -8.11
C ILE A 34 -10.72 -12.37 -9.32
N PHE A 35 -10.43 -11.24 -9.97
CA PHE A 35 -11.28 -10.73 -11.05
C PHE A 35 -11.20 -11.55 -12.33
N GLU A 36 -10.03 -12.08 -12.66
CA GLU A 36 -9.84 -13.02 -13.75
C GLU A 36 -10.77 -14.23 -13.60
N SER A 37 -10.92 -14.72 -12.36
CA SER A 37 -11.65 -15.97 -12.11
C SER A 37 -13.15 -15.77 -11.91
N ILE A 38 -13.57 -14.69 -11.25
CA ILE A 38 -14.99 -14.52 -10.83
C ILE A 38 -15.81 -13.65 -11.78
N THR A 39 -15.15 -12.86 -12.63
CA THR A 39 -15.77 -12.01 -13.66
C THR A 39 -14.93 -12.02 -14.96
N PRO A 40 -14.59 -13.20 -15.51
CA PRO A 40 -13.74 -13.31 -16.70
C PRO A 40 -14.29 -12.51 -17.89
N GLU A 41 -15.61 -12.40 -18.00
CA GLU A 41 -16.28 -11.69 -19.08
C GLU A 41 -16.15 -10.16 -19.02
N ARG A 42 -15.72 -9.64 -17.86
CA ARG A 42 -15.46 -8.21 -17.61
C ARG A 42 -13.97 -7.91 -17.47
N PHE A 43 -13.14 -8.93 -17.57
CA PHE A 43 -11.71 -8.86 -17.32
C PHE A 43 -10.93 -8.90 -18.61
N LEU A 44 -9.94 -8.02 -18.71
CA LEU A 44 -9.03 -7.91 -19.84
C LEU A 44 -7.61 -7.89 -19.30
N HIS A 45 -6.78 -8.79 -19.79
CA HIS A 45 -5.33 -8.72 -19.62
C HIS A 45 -4.63 -8.93 -20.96
N TYR A 46 -3.52 -8.24 -21.19
CA TYR A 46 -2.65 -8.45 -22.35
C TYR A 46 -1.30 -7.76 -22.15
N ASP A 47 -0.32 -8.18 -22.95
CA ASP A 47 0.99 -7.54 -23.06
C ASP A 47 0.87 -6.25 -23.90
N PRO A 48 1.23 -5.05 -23.39
CA PRO A 48 1.20 -3.80 -24.13
C PRO A 48 2.20 -3.74 -25.28
N GLU A 49 3.22 -4.60 -25.33
CA GLU A 49 4.16 -4.77 -26.46
C GLU A 49 3.53 -5.58 -27.61
N CYS A 50 2.24 -5.35 -27.90
CA CYS A 50 1.46 -6.14 -28.86
C CYS A 50 1.08 -5.37 -30.13
N ILE A 51 1.73 -4.24 -30.43
CA ILE A 51 1.39 -3.46 -31.64
C ILE A 51 2.45 -3.56 -32.73
N ASP A 52 2.08 -4.23 -33.82
CA ASP A 52 2.92 -4.39 -35.03
C ASP A 52 2.65 -3.31 -36.09
N GLY A 53 1.79 -2.34 -35.78
CA GLY A 53 1.32 -1.32 -36.71
C GLY A 53 0.02 -0.66 -36.27
N ILE A 54 -0.40 0.36 -37.01
CA ILE A 54 -1.53 1.22 -36.60
C ILE A 54 -2.85 0.45 -36.44
N GLU A 55 -3.08 -0.61 -37.23
CA GLU A 55 -4.31 -1.41 -37.12
C GLU A 55 -4.42 -2.15 -35.79
N SER A 56 -3.30 -2.40 -35.09
CA SER A 56 -3.29 -3.04 -33.76
C SER A 56 -4.06 -2.21 -32.74
N TYR A 57 -4.09 -0.87 -32.88
CA TYR A 57 -4.91 0.00 -32.03
C TYR A 57 -6.41 -0.29 -32.14
N LYS A 58 -6.87 -0.72 -33.31
CA LYS A 58 -8.26 -1.15 -33.48
C LYS A 58 -8.54 -2.44 -32.70
N TYR A 59 -7.60 -3.38 -32.73
CA TYR A 59 -7.72 -4.64 -32.01
C TYR A 59 -7.75 -4.42 -30.49
N VAL A 60 -6.78 -3.69 -29.96
CA VAL A 60 -6.71 -3.34 -28.53
C VAL A 60 -7.98 -2.58 -28.11
N PHE A 61 -8.43 -1.61 -28.90
CA PHE A 61 -9.68 -0.90 -28.64
C PHE A 61 -10.89 -1.85 -28.58
N MET A 62 -10.98 -2.83 -29.47
CA MET A 62 -12.07 -3.79 -29.47
C MET A 62 -12.03 -4.74 -28.27
N GLN A 63 -10.86 -5.17 -27.81
CA GLN A 63 -10.75 -5.96 -26.58
C GLN A 63 -11.33 -5.20 -25.36
N HIS A 64 -11.03 -3.90 -25.26
CA HIS A 64 -11.63 -3.04 -24.24
C HIS A 64 -13.16 -2.91 -24.41
N VAL A 65 -13.64 -2.77 -25.65
CA VAL A 65 -15.09 -2.73 -25.95
C VAL A 65 -15.79 -4.03 -25.50
N ASP A 66 -15.19 -5.18 -25.73
CA ASP A 66 -15.80 -6.49 -25.48
C ASP A 66 -16.12 -6.70 -23.99
N VAL A 67 -15.20 -6.32 -23.10
CA VAL A 67 -15.41 -6.41 -21.64
C VAL A 67 -16.47 -5.45 -21.09
N THR A 68 -17.00 -4.56 -21.93
CA THR A 68 -18.15 -3.72 -21.54
C THR A 68 -19.49 -4.44 -21.58
N LEU A 69 -19.52 -5.69 -22.07
CA LEU A 69 -20.73 -6.51 -22.22
C LEU A 69 -21.86 -5.79 -22.99
N GLY A 70 -21.45 -5.00 -23.98
CA GLY A 70 -22.35 -4.24 -24.84
C GLY A 70 -22.86 -2.93 -24.24
N GLU A 71 -22.34 -2.46 -23.09
CA GLU A 71 -22.59 -1.08 -22.65
C GLU A 71 -21.98 -0.08 -23.66
N PHE A 72 -20.79 -0.39 -24.19
CA PHE A 72 -20.16 0.35 -25.27
C PHE A 72 -20.31 -0.40 -26.59
N LYS A 73 -20.96 0.22 -27.59
CA LYS A 73 -21.17 -0.36 -28.93
C LYS A 73 -20.74 0.62 -30.03
N PRO A 74 -19.42 0.83 -30.23
CA PRO A 74 -18.93 1.64 -31.31
C PRO A 74 -19.15 0.97 -32.67
N THR A 75 -19.39 1.76 -33.71
CA THR A 75 -19.51 1.31 -35.10
C THR A 75 -18.55 2.09 -36.00
N ASN A 76 -18.41 1.65 -37.26
CA ASN A 76 -17.61 2.36 -38.28
C ASN A 76 -16.18 2.69 -37.82
N ILE A 77 -15.52 1.71 -37.20
CA ILE A 77 -14.20 1.87 -36.58
C ILE A 77 -13.11 1.84 -37.65
N SER A 78 -12.32 2.90 -37.72
CA SER A 78 -11.19 3.02 -38.64
C SER A 78 -9.96 3.59 -37.93
N VAL A 79 -8.79 3.18 -38.40
CA VAL A 79 -7.50 3.73 -37.99
C VAL A 79 -6.81 4.36 -39.18
N SER A 80 -6.05 5.41 -38.94
CA SER A 80 -5.25 6.11 -39.96
C SER A 80 -4.05 6.78 -39.29
N GLY A 81 -3.04 7.14 -40.07
CA GLY A 81 -1.84 7.83 -39.58
C GLY A 81 -0.58 6.99 -39.74
N SER A 82 0.37 7.17 -38.83
CA SER A 82 1.66 6.47 -38.84
C SER A 82 2.09 6.13 -37.42
N MET A 83 2.85 5.03 -37.29
CA MET A 83 3.48 4.60 -36.03
C MET A 83 4.53 5.59 -35.53
N ASP A 84 5.11 6.44 -36.38
CA ASP A 84 6.18 7.37 -35.96
C ASP A 84 5.67 8.78 -35.60
N THR A 85 4.34 9.00 -35.67
CA THR A 85 3.74 10.32 -35.45
C THR A 85 2.41 10.22 -34.73
N THR A 86 1.29 10.42 -35.42
CA THR A 86 -0.04 10.38 -34.82
C THR A 86 -0.85 9.25 -35.43
N VAL A 87 -1.31 8.35 -34.57
CA VAL A 87 -2.34 7.36 -34.88
C VAL A 87 -3.70 7.96 -34.55
N THR A 88 -4.61 7.93 -35.52
CA THR A 88 -5.98 8.43 -35.38
C THR A 88 -6.96 7.26 -35.42
N LEU A 89 -7.58 6.96 -34.29
CA LEU A 89 -8.69 6.01 -34.18
C LEU A 89 -10.02 6.79 -34.25
N GLN A 90 -10.87 6.46 -35.21
CA GLN A 90 -12.20 7.04 -35.39
C GLN A 90 -13.27 5.98 -35.26
N PHE A 91 -14.41 6.36 -34.68
CA PHE A 91 -15.58 5.49 -34.54
C PHE A 91 -16.85 6.32 -34.40
N GLU A 92 -18.01 5.69 -34.59
CA GLU A 92 -19.32 6.26 -34.32
C GLU A 92 -19.89 5.69 -33.03
N TYR A 93 -20.47 6.56 -32.20
CA TYR A 93 -21.14 6.18 -30.97
C TYR A 93 -22.30 7.13 -30.70
N LYS A 94 -23.51 6.58 -30.49
CA LYS A 94 -24.76 7.35 -30.36
C LYS A 94 -24.93 8.35 -31.52
N ASP A 95 -24.75 7.85 -32.75
CA ASP A 95 -24.86 8.61 -34.01
C ASP A 95 -23.91 9.81 -34.14
N LYS A 96 -22.84 9.84 -33.33
CA LYS A 96 -21.82 10.89 -33.35
C LYS A 96 -20.46 10.30 -33.68
N LYS A 97 -19.75 10.95 -34.61
CA LYS A 97 -18.34 10.64 -34.88
C LYS A 97 -17.48 11.08 -33.70
N LYS A 98 -16.62 10.17 -33.25
CA LYS A 98 -15.64 10.34 -32.19
C LYS A 98 -14.25 10.05 -32.77
N LYS A 99 -13.23 10.67 -32.18
CA LYS A 99 -11.85 10.57 -32.65
C LYS A 99 -10.88 10.61 -31.49
N PHE A 100 -9.95 9.67 -31.45
CA PHE A 100 -8.77 9.69 -30.60
C PHE A 100 -7.55 9.97 -31.48
N SER A 101 -6.75 10.97 -31.12
CA SER A 101 -5.46 11.28 -31.76
C SER A 101 -4.32 10.97 -30.82
N ILE A 102 -3.69 9.83 -31.03
CA ILE A 102 -2.70 9.20 -30.16
C ILE A 102 -1.32 9.51 -30.73
N LEU A 103 -0.42 10.03 -29.90
CA LEU A 103 0.96 10.25 -30.29
C LEU A 103 1.73 8.93 -30.13
N GLN A 104 2.24 8.38 -31.21
CA GLN A 104 3.08 7.18 -31.24
C GLN A 104 4.51 7.57 -31.59
N ASP A 105 5.47 6.98 -30.90
CA ASP A 105 6.90 7.29 -30.98
C ASP A 105 7.70 6.29 -31.82
N GLY A 106 7.02 5.45 -32.61
CA GLY A 106 7.62 4.37 -33.39
C GLY A 106 7.83 3.07 -32.61
N SER A 107 7.46 3.02 -31.32
CA SER A 107 7.60 1.80 -30.51
C SER A 107 6.51 0.75 -30.81
N SER A 108 6.78 -0.49 -30.39
CA SER A 108 5.85 -1.65 -30.41
C SER A 108 4.85 -1.64 -29.25
N TRP A 109 4.77 -0.54 -28.49
CA TRP A 109 3.98 -0.43 -27.26
C TRP A 109 2.72 0.41 -27.47
N VAL A 110 1.60 -0.04 -26.91
CA VAL A 110 0.42 0.81 -26.77
C VAL A 110 0.75 1.97 -25.83
N THR A 111 0.63 3.20 -26.32
CA THR A 111 1.00 4.38 -25.53
C THR A 111 -0.05 4.77 -24.49
N ASP A 112 0.40 5.36 -23.38
CA ASP A 112 -0.48 5.87 -22.30
C ASP A 112 -1.55 6.85 -22.80
N SER A 113 -1.25 7.63 -23.84
CA SER A 113 -2.19 8.57 -24.44
C SER A 113 -3.45 7.89 -24.98
N PHE A 114 -3.35 6.63 -25.43
CA PHE A 114 -4.51 5.84 -25.81
C PHE A 114 -5.37 5.50 -24.60
N TYR A 115 -4.77 5.00 -23.52
CA TYR A 115 -5.46 4.65 -22.28
C TYR A 115 -6.15 5.85 -21.66
N ASP A 116 -5.48 7.00 -21.61
CA ASP A 116 -6.05 8.25 -21.10
C ASP A 116 -7.30 8.66 -21.88
N LYS A 117 -7.25 8.61 -23.21
CA LYS A 117 -8.39 9.00 -24.05
C LYS A 117 -9.55 8.02 -23.90
N LEU A 118 -9.25 6.72 -23.89
CA LEU A 118 -10.26 5.69 -23.72
C LEU A 118 -10.92 5.81 -22.35
N ASN A 119 -10.13 5.88 -21.27
CA ASN A 119 -10.62 6.04 -19.90
C ASN A 119 -11.47 7.30 -19.75
N ASN A 120 -11.02 8.44 -20.26
CA ASN A 120 -11.77 9.69 -20.21
C ASN A 120 -13.11 9.59 -20.96
N PHE A 121 -13.11 8.95 -22.13
CA PHE A 121 -14.33 8.73 -22.91
C PHE A 121 -15.32 7.86 -22.13
N ILE A 122 -14.87 6.71 -21.62
CA ILE A 122 -15.68 5.75 -20.88
C ILE A 122 -16.25 6.40 -19.61
N GLN A 123 -15.40 7.07 -18.83
CA GLN A 123 -15.83 7.77 -17.62
C GLN A 123 -16.90 8.83 -17.89
N LYS A 124 -16.84 9.52 -19.04
CA LYS A 124 -17.81 10.57 -19.39
C LYS A 124 -19.12 10.00 -19.94
N GLU A 125 -19.04 8.95 -20.74
CA GLU A 125 -20.16 8.51 -21.59
C GLU A 125 -20.93 7.32 -21.01
N LEU A 126 -20.33 6.55 -20.10
CA LEU A 126 -20.84 5.28 -19.57
C LEU A 126 -21.10 5.32 -18.05
N GLN A 127 -21.87 4.36 -17.54
CA GLN A 127 -22.21 4.20 -16.13
C GLN A 127 -21.15 3.42 -15.35
N SER A 128 -20.40 2.58 -16.05
CA SER A 128 -19.28 1.81 -15.54
C SER A 128 -17.94 2.49 -15.87
N LYS A 129 -16.85 1.99 -15.30
CA LYS A 129 -15.48 2.44 -15.61
C LYS A 129 -14.53 1.27 -15.61
N TYR A 130 -13.41 1.44 -16.30
CA TYR A 130 -12.24 0.59 -16.12
C TYR A 130 -11.61 0.83 -14.76
N LEU A 131 -11.29 -0.26 -14.08
CA LEU A 131 -10.39 -0.31 -12.93
C LEU A 131 -9.14 -1.06 -13.40
N THR A 132 -8.05 -0.34 -13.64
CA THR A 132 -6.74 -0.93 -13.87
C THR A 132 -6.29 -1.63 -12.60
N LEU A 133 -5.79 -2.86 -12.68
CA LEU A 133 -5.27 -3.60 -11.54
C LEU A 133 -3.73 -3.57 -11.56
N PRO A 134 -3.06 -3.61 -10.41
CA PRO A 134 -1.62 -3.79 -10.36
C PRO A 134 -1.26 -5.19 -10.91
N THR A 135 -0.18 -5.24 -11.67
CA THR A 135 0.41 -6.45 -12.24
C THR A 135 1.89 -6.49 -11.85
N SER A 136 2.44 -7.68 -11.64
CA SER A 136 3.86 -7.87 -11.30
C SER A 136 4.78 -7.88 -12.53
N ASP A 137 4.21 -7.76 -13.72
CA ASP A 137 4.89 -7.81 -15.02
C ASP A 137 4.47 -6.58 -15.84
N GLN A 138 5.13 -6.30 -16.94
CA GLN A 138 4.81 -5.22 -17.90
C GLN A 138 3.48 -5.47 -18.64
N MET A 139 2.50 -6.11 -18.01
CA MET A 139 1.18 -6.42 -18.54
C MET A 139 0.15 -5.35 -18.15
N THR A 140 -0.81 -5.10 -19.04
CA THR A 140 -2.01 -4.34 -18.69
C THR A 140 -3.09 -5.30 -18.20
N ALA A 141 -3.66 -5.04 -17.02
CA ALA A 141 -4.83 -5.73 -16.50
C ALA A 141 -5.93 -4.74 -16.11
N VAL A 142 -7.14 -4.97 -16.61
CA VAL A 142 -8.28 -4.07 -16.43
C VAL A 142 -9.54 -4.88 -16.19
N VAL A 143 -10.36 -4.44 -15.22
CA VAL A 143 -11.72 -4.95 -15.02
C VAL A 143 -12.74 -3.84 -15.22
N TYR A 144 -13.80 -4.12 -15.98
CA TYR A 144 -14.88 -3.18 -16.25
C TYR A 144 -16.04 -3.34 -15.26
N LEU A 145 -16.19 -2.35 -14.37
CA LEU A 145 -17.12 -2.41 -13.25
C LEU A 145 -17.98 -1.15 -13.14
N PRO A 146 -19.19 -1.23 -12.57
CA PRO A 146 -19.98 -0.06 -12.21
C PRO A 146 -19.15 0.94 -11.41
N LYS A 147 -19.23 2.23 -11.72
CA LYS A 147 -18.39 3.29 -11.11
C LYS A 147 -18.32 3.20 -9.58
N LYS A 148 -19.45 2.94 -8.93
CA LYS A 148 -19.52 2.82 -7.46
C LYS A 148 -18.74 1.63 -6.93
N VAL A 149 -18.78 0.48 -7.62
CA VAL A 149 -17.99 -0.72 -7.27
C VAL A 149 -16.52 -0.43 -7.48
N ALA A 150 -16.14 0.01 -8.68
CA ALA A 150 -14.75 0.31 -9.05
C ALA A 150 -14.12 1.33 -8.09
N ASN A 151 -14.84 2.40 -7.73
CA ASN A 151 -14.36 3.41 -6.78
C ASN A 151 -14.24 2.85 -5.35
N THR A 152 -15.16 1.98 -4.94
CA THR A 152 -15.05 1.30 -3.64
C THR A 152 -13.78 0.47 -3.61
N ILE A 153 -13.52 -0.30 -4.67
CA ILE A 153 -12.37 -1.19 -4.73
C ILE A 153 -11.06 -0.40 -4.81
N ASN A 154 -11.00 0.61 -5.66
CA ASN A 154 -9.85 1.50 -5.74
C ASN A 154 -9.51 2.15 -4.40
N LYS A 155 -10.53 2.63 -3.67
CA LYS A 155 -10.34 3.27 -2.36
C LYS A 155 -9.93 2.29 -1.26
N HIS A 156 -10.42 1.05 -1.30
CA HIS A 156 -10.33 0.13 -0.16
C HIS A 156 -9.26 -0.95 -0.35
N TYR A 157 -8.83 -1.23 -1.58
CA TYR A 157 -8.03 -2.41 -1.90
C TYR A 157 -6.85 -2.17 -2.86
N MET A 158 -6.72 -0.98 -3.46
CA MET A 158 -5.63 -0.64 -4.39
C MET A 158 -4.58 0.34 -3.82
N GLY A 159 -4.57 0.51 -2.49
CA GLY A 159 -3.76 1.52 -1.80
C GLY A 159 -4.52 2.83 -1.56
N MET A 160 -4.08 3.60 -0.58
CA MET A 160 -4.77 4.83 -0.17
C MET A 160 -3.94 6.08 -0.47
N SER A 161 -4.61 7.10 -1.00
CA SER A 161 -3.97 8.33 -1.47
C SER A 161 -3.75 9.39 -0.38
N SER A 162 -4.33 9.22 0.81
CA SER A 162 -4.25 10.22 1.89
C SER A 162 -4.50 9.63 3.28
N ALA A 163 -4.07 10.34 4.32
CA ALA A 163 -4.39 10.00 5.71
C ALA A 163 -5.91 9.98 5.97
N ASP A 164 -6.67 10.90 5.36
CA ASP A 164 -8.14 10.93 5.47
C ASP A 164 -8.79 9.67 4.87
N ASP A 165 -8.25 9.13 3.77
CA ASP A 165 -8.75 7.91 3.16
C ASP A 165 -8.52 6.68 4.06
N ILE A 166 -7.32 6.59 4.66
CA ILE A 166 -6.95 5.54 5.62
C ILE A 166 -7.83 5.59 6.85
N VAL A 167 -8.01 6.77 7.44
CA VAL A 167 -8.89 6.96 8.58
C VAL A 167 -10.33 6.59 8.21
N ALA A 168 -10.84 7.07 7.07
CA ALA A 168 -12.21 6.77 6.65
C ALA A 168 -12.47 5.27 6.41
N PHE A 169 -11.46 4.53 5.93
CA PHE A 169 -11.52 3.08 5.77
C PHE A 169 -11.60 2.36 7.13
N LEU A 170 -10.66 2.66 8.01
CA LEU A 170 -10.53 2.01 9.32
C LEU A 170 -11.73 2.36 10.23
N VAL A 171 -12.20 3.62 10.21
CA VAL A 171 -13.38 4.07 10.96
C VAL A 171 -14.66 3.35 10.55
N LYS A 172 -14.75 2.92 9.29
CA LYS A 172 -15.90 2.14 8.76
C LYS A 172 -15.79 0.64 9.03
N GLY A 173 -14.78 0.19 9.76
CA GLY A 173 -14.56 -1.22 10.08
C GLY A 173 -13.70 -1.98 9.06
N GLY A 174 -12.94 -1.26 8.21
CA GLY A 174 -11.82 -1.85 7.48
C GLY A 174 -10.78 -2.43 8.45
N LEU A 175 -10.11 -3.51 8.04
CA LEU A 175 -9.02 -4.11 8.84
C LEU A 175 -7.68 -3.69 8.22
N ILE A 176 -6.67 -3.50 9.06
CA ILE A 176 -5.41 -2.87 8.65
C ILE A 176 -4.60 -3.70 7.66
N GLU A 177 -4.67 -5.02 7.78
CA GLU A 177 -4.05 -5.99 6.89
C GLU A 177 -4.63 -5.95 5.47
N HIS A 178 -5.77 -5.28 5.26
CA HIS A 178 -6.35 -5.05 3.93
C HIS A 178 -5.87 -3.76 3.27
N ILE A 179 -5.12 -2.93 3.98
CA ILE A 179 -4.46 -1.79 3.36
C ILE A 179 -3.26 -2.36 2.61
N ASN A 180 -3.27 -2.18 1.29
CA ASN A 180 -2.10 -2.48 0.48
C ASN A 180 -1.04 -1.40 0.73
N TRP A 181 -0.22 -1.60 1.76
CA TRP A 181 0.81 -0.66 2.20
C TRP A 181 1.86 -0.40 1.12
N ASP A 182 2.21 -1.43 0.33
CA ASP A 182 3.18 -1.31 -0.76
C ASP A 182 2.72 -0.37 -1.89
N HIS A 183 1.41 -0.17 -2.01
CA HIS A 183 0.79 0.74 -2.97
C HIS A 183 0.21 2.01 -2.31
N THR A 184 0.41 2.17 -1.01
CA THR A 184 0.02 3.37 -0.27
C THR A 184 1.23 4.28 -0.18
N ALA A 185 1.10 5.52 -0.66
CA ALA A 185 2.21 6.46 -0.61
C ALA A 185 2.70 6.64 0.84
N PRO A 186 4.03 6.66 1.12
CA PRO A 186 4.56 6.88 2.46
C PRO A 186 4.02 8.14 3.13
N ASP A 187 3.80 9.19 2.33
CA ASP A 187 3.19 10.44 2.78
C ASP A 187 1.74 10.24 3.22
N ALA A 188 0.98 9.30 2.65
CA ALA A 188 -0.41 9.07 3.03
C ALA A 188 -0.53 8.55 4.46
N TYR A 189 0.41 7.72 4.95
CA TYR A 189 0.33 7.17 6.31
C TYR A 189 1.13 7.89 7.37
N ASN A 190 2.06 8.76 6.96
CA ASN A 190 2.82 9.64 7.85
C ASN A 190 2.32 11.09 7.87
N SER A 191 1.35 11.44 7.02
CA SER A 191 0.77 12.78 6.99
C SER A 191 -0.34 12.98 8.03
N TYR A 192 -0.72 14.24 8.16
CA TYR A 192 -1.91 14.63 8.89
C TYR A 192 -3.13 14.51 7.98
N THR A 193 -4.22 14.04 8.56
CA THR A 193 -5.57 14.28 8.03
C THR A 193 -5.81 15.77 7.79
N SER A 194 -6.82 16.08 6.99
CA SER A 194 -7.32 17.44 6.75
C SER A 194 -7.64 18.23 8.04
N GLU A 195 -7.96 17.54 9.14
CA GLU A 195 -8.23 18.15 10.45
C GLU A 195 -6.95 18.36 11.31
N GLY A 196 -5.79 17.97 10.80
CA GLY A 196 -4.52 18.04 11.53
C GLY A 196 -4.33 16.91 12.54
N GLU A 197 -5.14 15.85 12.48
CA GLU A 197 -4.98 14.61 13.26
C GLU A 197 -3.99 13.68 12.53
N THR A 198 -3.22 12.90 13.28
CA THR A 198 -2.52 11.75 12.71
C THR A 198 -3.54 10.63 12.48
N ILE A 199 -3.21 9.63 11.65
CA ILE A 199 -4.13 8.51 11.42
C ILE A 199 -4.52 7.84 12.75
N ALA A 200 -3.52 7.60 13.61
CA ALA A 200 -3.76 6.95 14.89
C ALA A 200 -4.54 7.83 15.87
N THR A 201 -4.29 9.15 15.94
CA THR A 201 -5.11 10.03 16.80
C THR A 201 -6.55 10.17 16.29
N ALA A 202 -6.74 10.23 14.97
CA ALA A 202 -8.06 10.31 14.36
C ALA A 202 -8.89 9.05 14.65
N ILE A 203 -8.29 7.86 14.54
CA ILE A 203 -8.95 6.59 14.86
C ILE A 203 -9.30 6.51 16.35
N LEU A 204 -8.37 6.88 17.23
CA LEU A 204 -8.59 6.91 18.69
C LEU A 204 -9.76 7.80 19.10
N LYS A 205 -10.02 8.88 18.35
CA LYS A 205 -11.08 9.86 18.63
C LYS A 205 -12.38 9.59 17.88
N ALA A 206 -12.35 8.79 16.82
CA ALA A 206 -13.52 8.54 16.00
C ALA A 206 -14.62 7.83 16.81
N LYS A 207 -15.87 8.23 16.59
CA LYS A 207 -17.03 7.49 17.12
C LYS A 207 -17.26 6.25 16.26
N LEU A 208 -16.65 5.15 16.67
CA LEU A 208 -16.71 3.89 15.92
C LEU A 208 -18.03 3.15 16.20
N PRO A 209 -18.69 2.52 15.20
CA PRO A 209 -19.97 1.82 15.36
C PRO A 209 -19.92 0.80 16.49
N ALA A 210 -20.93 0.60 17.35
CA ALA A 210 -20.82 -0.35 18.48
C ALA A 210 -20.49 -1.79 18.02
N GLY A 211 -19.53 -2.45 18.68
CA GLY A 211 -19.11 -3.84 18.42
C GLY A 211 -18.57 -4.45 19.71
N THR A 212 -18.82 -5.75 19.88
CA THR A 212 -18.90 -6.52 21.13
C THR A 212 -17.69 -6.41 22.08
N PRO A 213 -17.92 -6.58 23.40
CA PRO A 213 -16.88 -6.45 24.42
C PRO A 213 -16.03 -7.74 24.47
N TYR A 214 -14.82 -7.69 23.89
CA TYR A 214 -13.78 -8.73 23.96
C TYR A 214 -14.01 -10.07 23.22
N PRO A 215 -12.91 -10.66 22.70
CA PRO A 215 -12.33 -10.39 21.37
C PRO A 215 -13.18 -11.06 20.26
N PRO A 216 -13.18 -10.62 18.98
CA PRO A 216 -12.28 -9.69 18.29
C PRO A 216 -12.98 -8.35 18.05
N ASN A 217 -12.41 -7.28 18.61
CA ASN A 217 -12.74 -5.96 18.11
C ASN A 217 -11.64 -5.60 17.11
N PRO A 218 -11.88 -5.69 15.79
CA PRO A 218 -10.89 -5.34 14.79
C PRO A 218 -10.32 -3.92 14.93
N ARG A 219 -10.98 -3.05 15.72
CA ARG A 219 -10.47 -1.74 16.15
C ARG A 219 -9.24 -1.81 17.04
N ILE A 220 -9.16 -2.77 17.96
CA ILE A 220 -8.07 -2.88 18.93
C ILE A 220 -6.92 -3.67 18.32
N ASP A 221 -7.22 -4.70 17.54
CA ASP A 221 -6.22 -5.54 16.87
C ASP A 221 -5.52 -4.75 15.75
N GLY A 222 -6.29 -4.07 14.88
CA GLY A 222 -5.70 -3.21 13.84
C GLY A 222 -4.94 -2.02 14.42
N MET A 223 -5.35 -1.49 15.57
CA MET A 223 -4.56 -0.49 16.29
C MET A 223 -3.28 -1.10 16.86
N PHE A 224 -3.36 -2.27 17.51
CA PHE A 224 -2.19 -2.97 18.04
C PHE A 224 -1.15 -3.23 16.97
N GLU A 225 -1.53 -3.72 15.79
CA GLU A 225 -0.62 -3.88 14.66
C GLU A 225 0.03 -2.55 14.20
N MET A 226 -0.68 -1.41 14.31
CA MET A 226 -0.09 -0.07 14.12
C MET A 226 0.92 0.31 15.21
N PHE A 227 0.72 -0.16 16.43
CA PHE A 227 1.52 0.20 17.60
C PHE A 227 2.70 -0.74 17.85
N THR A 228 2.63 -2.02 17.44
CA THR A 228 3.53 -3.04 18.00
C THR A 228 4.29 -3.92 17.01
N GLU A 229 3.82 -4.15 15.78
CA GLU A 229 4.38 -5.27 15.01
C GLU A 229 4.79 -5.00 13.56
N SER A 230 4.17 -4.11 12.78
CA SER A 230 4.51 -4.06 11.33
C SER A 230 4.13 -2.78 10.57
N THR A 231 3.57 -1.76 11.23
CA THR A 231 3.05 -0.58 10.50
C THR A 231 3.92 0.65 10.76
N PRO A 232 4.32 1.40 9.71
CA PRO A 232 5.19 2.57 9.83
C PRO A 232 4.56 3.82 10.48
N VAL A 233 3.55 3.67 11.34
CA VAL A 233 2.80 4.81 11.89
C VAL A 233 3.47 5.36 13.14
N ASN A 234 3.78 6.66 13.12
CA ASN A 234 4.39 7.33 14.26
C ASN A 234 3.38 7.57 15.41
N VAL A 235 3.47 6.74 16.44
CA VAL A 235 2.60 6.78 17.63
C VAL A 235 2.90 7.91 18.62
N HIS A 236 4.02 8.62 18.43
CA HIS A 236 4.40 9.82 19.17
C HIS A 236 4.25 11.11 18.37
N LEU A 237 3.80 11.04 17.10
CA LEU A 237 3.53 12.20 16.29
C LEU A 237 2.43 13.04 16.95
N GLN A 238 2.74 14.31 17.20
CA GLN A 238 1.78 15.25 17.76
C GLN A 238 0.82 15.70 16.67
N ASN A 239 -0.47 15.56 16.89
CA ASN A 239 -1.47 16.23 16.07
C ASN A 239 -1.37 17.76 16.23
N LYS A 240 -2.18 18.51 15.48
CA LYS A 240 -2.27 19.98 15.55
C LYS A 240 -2.60 20.54 16.95
N LYS A 241 -3.08 19.70 17.87
CA LYS A 241 -3.43 20.07 19.26
C LYS A 241 -2.35 19.66 20.27
N GLY A 242 -1.22 19.09 19.82
CA GLY A 242 -0.16 18.58 20.70
C GLY A 242 -0.46 17.24 21.36
N GLU A 243 -1.52 16.55 20.94
CA GLU A 243 -1.88 15.22 21.43
C GLU A 243 -1.15 14.16 20.61
N THR A 244 -0.66 13.11 21.28
CA THR A 244 -0.03 11.97 20.61
C THR A 244 -0.92 10.73 20.69
N PRO A 245 -0.86 9.84 19.68
CA PRO A 245 -1.57 8.55 19.73
C PRO A 245 -1.30 7.77 21.01
N TYR A 246 -0.03 7.70 21.43
CA TYR A 246 0.39 7.04 22.65
C TYR A 246 -0.31 7.61 23.91
N ARG A 247 -0.32 8.94 24.08
CA ARG A 247 -0.96 9.57 25.24
C ARG A 247 -2.47 9.38 25.26
N LEU A 248 -3.11 9.44 24.09
CA LEU A 248 -4.53 9.18 23.93
C LEU A 248 -4.89 7.71 24.22
N ALA A 249 -4.03 6.76 23.81
CA ALA A 249 -4.23 5.34 24.09
C ALA A 249 -4.11 5.03 25.60
N LEU A 250 -3.18 5.67 26.30
CA LEU A 250 -3.02 5.51 27.77
C LEU A 250 -4.21 6.09 28.57
N THR A 251 -4.85 7.15 28.09
CA THR A 251 -6.00 7.77 28.76
C THR A 251 -7.34 7.16 28.36
N GLY A 252 -7.42 6.43 27.25
CA GLY A 252 -8.64 5.74 26.79
C GLY A 252 -9.06 4.55 27.67
N ASP A 253 -10.19 3.90 27.36
CA ASP A 253 -10.73 2.81 28.19
C ASP A 253 -10.19 1.41 27.83
N SER A 254 -9.35 1.30 26.80
CA SER A 254 -8.84 0.00 26.32
C SER A 254 -7.75 -0.56 27.24
N VAL A 255 -8.10 -1.56 28.04
CA VAL A 255 -7.16 -2.29 28.91
C VAL A 255 -6.08 -2.98 28.08
N PHE A 256 -6.44 -3.56 26.93
CA PHE A 256 -5.50 -4.24 26.03
C PHE A 256 -4.43 -3.29 25.50
N LEU A 257 -4.81 -2.13 24.94
CA LEU A 257 -3.83 -1.16 24.42
C LEU A 257 -2.90 -0.65 25.53
N LYS A 258 -3.42 -0.44 26.75
CA LYS A 258 -2.59 -0.06 27.90
C LYS A 258 -1.60 -1.14 28.31
N GLN A 259 -1.99 -2.42 28.24
CA GLN A 259 -1.10 -3.53 28.53
C GLN A 259 0.00 -3.63 27.47
N SER A 260 -0.37 -3.55 26.19
CA SER A 260 0.54 -3.62 25.07
C SER A 260 1.54 -2.46 25.01
N LEU A 261 1.09 -1.23 25.32
CA LEU A 261 1.95 -0.04 25.29
C LEU A 261 2.77 0.19 26.57
N GLY A 262 2.33 -0.36 27.71
CA GLY A 262 2.76 0.15 29.01
C GLY A 262 3.49 -0.81 29.95
N LYS A 263 3.55 -2.13 29.69
CA LYS A 263 3.93 -3.06 30.79
C LYS A 263 4.79 -4.28 30.48
N THR A 264 5.14 -4.60 29.25
CA THR A 264 6.04 -5.71 28.95
C THR A 264 7.35 -5.16 28.42
N SER A 265 8.37 -5.10 29.30
CA SER A 265 9.75 -5.08 28.80
C SER A 265 9.90 -6.24 27.83
N GLN A 266 10.17 -5.95 26.57
CA GLN A 266 10.38 -7.01 25.59
C GLN A 266 11.66 -7.76 25.92
N ASP A 267 11.69 -9.07 25.66
CA ASP A 267 12.90 -9.86 25.83
C ASP A 267 13.97 -9.32 24.88
N CYS A 268 15.07 -8.86 25.46
CA CYS A 268 16.18 -8.27 24.73
C CYS A 268 17.39 -9.19 24.71
N ILE A 269 18.18 -9.11 23.64
CA ILE A 269 19.47 -9.77 23.52
C ILE A 269 20.58 -8.75 23.28
N SER A 270 21.81 -9.10 23.65
CA SER A 270 22.98 -8.28 23.33
C SER A 270 23.27 -8.31 21.83
N PHE A 271 23.96 -7.28 21.32
CA PHE A 271 24.45 -7.25 19.95
C PHE A 271 25.24 -8.51 19.54
N SER A 272 26.13 -8.98 20.42
CA SER A 272 26.92 -10.20 20.21
C SER A 272 26.06 -11.45 20.10
N LYS A 273 24.95 -11.51 20.84
CA LYS A 273 24.00 -12.64 20.78
C LYS A 273 23.12 -12.55 19.53
N ALA A 274 22.75 -11.34 19.10
CA ALA A 274 22.04 -11.10 17.84
C ALA A 274 22.85 -11.55 16.60
N LEU A 275 24.18 -11.34 16.61
CA LEU A 275 25.09 -11.79 15.54
C LEU A 275 25.52 -13.26 15.63
N SER A 276 25.06 -14.03 16.62
CA SER A 276 25.44 -15.43 16.76
C SER A 276 24.64 -16.34 15.80
N ARG A 277 25.32 -17.31 15.16
CA ARG A 277 24.73 -18.21 14.15
C ARG A 277 23.55 -19.06 14.65
N GLU A 278 23.38 -19.20 15.97
CA GLU A 278 22.27 -19.94 16.57
C GLU A 278 20.92 -19.19 16.48
N LEU A 279 20.94 -17.88 16.20
CA LEU A 279 19.76 -17.02 16.07
C LEU A 279 19.58 -16.39 14.67
N LEU A 280 20.55 -16.55 13.77
CA LEU A 280 20.58 -15.81 12.50
C LEU A 280 19.69 -16.45 11.43
N SER A 281 18.50 -15.88 11.29
CA SER A 281 17.85 -15.74 9.99
C SER A 281 18.09 -14.35 9.38
N ILE A 282 18.82 -13.40 9.99
CA ILE A 282 18.88 -12.00 9.48
C ILE A 282 19.43 -11.93 8.04
N ASN A 283 18.74 -11.17 7.19
CA ASN A 283 19.06 -10.96 5.78
C ASN A 283 20.51 -10.42 5.62
N PRO A 284 21.32 -11.03 4.74
CA PRO A 284 22.69 -10.56 4.44
C PRO A 284 22.80 -9.08 4.08
N GLU A 285 21.78 -8.50 3.44
CA GLU A 285 21.77 -7.09 3.08
C GLU A 285 21.70 -6.19 4.33
N ILE A 286 20.92 -6.58 5.34
CA ILE A 286 20.85 -5.83 6.61
C ILE A 286 22.16 -5.99 7.40
N LEU A 287 22.83 -7.14 7.32
CA LEU A 287 24.12 -7.35 7.96
C LEU A 287 25.21 -6.39 7.42
N LYS A 288 25.16 -6.00 6.14
CA LYS A 288 26.06 -4.97 5.59
C LYS A 288 25.95 -3.63 6.31
N ILE A 289 24.78 -3.30 6.86
CA ILE A 289 24.56 -2.09 7.64
C ILE A 289 25.05 -2.28 9.08
N ILE A 290 24.71 -3.40 9.71
CA ILE A 290 24.81 -3.60 11.15
C ILE A 290 26.20 -4.06 11.60
N GLU A 291 26.85 -4.97 10.86
CA GLU A 291 28.16 -5.51 11.25
C GLU A 291 29.25 -4.43 11.35
N PRO A 292 29.37 -3.47 10.41
CA PRO A 292 30.34 -2.38 10.52
C PRO A 292 30.07 -1.43 11.70
N MET A 293 28.83 -1.40 12.19
CA MET A 293 28.38 -0.51 13.26
C MET A 293 28.49 -1.14 14.66
N LYS A 294 29.19 -2.28 14.78
CA LYS A 294 29.33 -3.06 16.02
C LYS A 294 29.71 -2.24 17.25
N ASP A 295 30.68 -1.34 17.12
CA ASP A 295 31.18 -0.57 18.26
C ASP A 295 30.13 0.44 18.75
N SER A 296 29.44 1.12 17.82
CA SER A 296 28.34 2.03 18.13
C SER A 296 27.13 1.31 18.74
N LEU A 297 26.86 0.08 18.29
CA LEU A 297 25.71 -0.72 18.69
C LEU A 297 25.97 -1.62 19.90
N GLN A 298 27.19 -1.63 20.45
CA GLN A 298 27.55 -2.53 21.55
C GLN A 298 26.67 -2.34 22.79
N ARG A 299 26.20 -1.12 23.03
CA ARG A 299 25.30 -0.77 24.14
C ARG A 299 23.82 -0.97 23.83
N ALA A 300 23.47 -1.17 22.56
CA ALA A 300 22.09 -1.32 22.15
C ALA A 300 21.52 -2.68 22.58
N LYS A 301 20.22 -2.66 22.92
CA LYS A 301 19.40 -3.82 23.24
C LYS A 301 18.63 -4.19 21.97
N PHE A 302 18.82 -5.41 21.50
CA PHE A 302 18.15 -5.91 20.29
C PHE A 302 16.91 -6.69 20.70
N HIS A 303 15.84 -6.52 19.93
CA HIS A 303 14.61 -7.28 20.14
C HIS A 303 14.89 -8.77 19.89
N SER A 304 14.48 -9.64 20.81
CA SER A 304 14.64 -11.11 20.69
C SER A 304 13.95 -11.71 19.45
N HIS A 305 12.91 -11.05 18.93
CA HIS A 305 12.21 -11.47 17.71
C HIS A 305 12.70 -10.75 16.45
N SER A 306 13.88 -10.12 16.46
CA SER A 306 14.50 -9.65 15.22
C SER A 306 14.58 -10.82 14.24
N SER A 307 14.05 -10.63 13.04
CA SER A 307 13.70 -11.70 12.10
C SER A 307 14.61 -11.70 10.88
N PHE A 308 14.29 -12.53 9.87
CA PHE A 308 15.03 -12.51 8.61
C PHE A 308 15.00 -11.13 7.95
N TYR A 309 13.85 -10.46 7.96
CA TYR A 309 13.66 -9.23 7.19
C TYR A 309 13.78 -7.97 8.04
N SER A 310 13.82 -8.07 9.36
CA SER A 310 13.75 -6.90 10.24
C SER A 310 14.71 -7.00 11.42
N VAL A 311 15.40 -5.89 11.69
CA VAL A 311 16.19 -5.71 12.92
C VAL A 311 15.69 -4.48 13.65
N LEU A 312 15.49 -4.64 14.96
CA LEU A 312 14.91 -3.64 15.83
C LEU A 312 15.74 -3.56 17.12
N PHE A 313 16.17 -2.35 17.48
CA PHE A 313 16.98 -2.12 18.69
C PHE A 313 16.70 -0.78 19.35
N SER A 314 17.11 -0.65 20.61
CA SER A 314 17.03 0.57 21.41
C SER A 314 18.28 0.74 22.28
N LEU A 315 18.57 1.98 22.70
CA LEU A 315 19.60 2.27 23.69
C LEU A 315 19.06 2.30 25.13
N GLU A 316 17.74 2.21 25.31
CA GLU A 316 17.09 2.25 26.63
C GLU A 316 17.11 0.88 27.30
N ASP A 317 17.23 0.87 28.63
CA ASP A 317 17.20 -0.37 29.43
C ASP A 317 15.81 -1.01 29.46
N ASN A 318 14.75 -0.19 29.43
CA ASN A 318 13.38 -0.64 29.27
C ASN A 318 13.02 -0.54 27.79
N PHE A 319 13.37 -1.58 27.01
CA PHE A 319 13.04 -1.56 25.59
C PHE A 319 11.52 -1.61 25.39
N ILE A 320 10.97 -0.49 24.94
CA ILE A 320 9.61 -0.35 24.46
C ILE A 320 9.71 -0.02 22.97
N ILE A 321 9.14 -0.85 22.10
CA ILE A 321 9.25 -0.71 20.63
C ILE A 321 8.81 0.69 20.17
N SER A 322 7.83 1.28 20.85
CA SER A 322 7.33 2.62 20.55
C SER A 322 8.19 3.77 21.11
N GLU A 323 9.13 3.53 22.02
CA GLU A 323 9.89 4.59 22.70
C GLU A 323 11.40 4.44 22.45
N ASN A 324 12.00 5.44 21.80
CA ASN A 324 13.46 5.51 21.61
C ASN A 324 14.00 4.27 20.90
N SER A 325 13.43 3.90 19.75
CA SER A 325 13.79 2.70 18.98
C SER A 325 14.30 3.04 17.59
N PHE A 326 15.07 2.11 17.02
CA PHE A 326 15.55 2.13 15.65
C PHE A 326 15.23 0.78 15.03
N SER A 327 14.60 0.78 13.85
CA SER A 327 14.40 -0.42 13.05
C SER A 327 14.85 -0.26 11.61
N ILE A 328 15.29 -1.37 11.04
CA ILE A 328 15.64 -1.52 9.63
C ILE A 328 14.89 -2.75 9.13
N GLU A 329 14.10 -2.55 8.10
CA GLU A 329 13.41 -3.63 7.41
C GLU A 329 13.88 -3.69 5.95
N GLY A 330 14.25 -4.90 5.50
CA GLY A 330 14.61 -5.16 4.12
C GLY A 330 13.39 -5.58 3.32
N ARG A 331 12.98 -4.75 2.37
CA ARG A 331 11.80 -4.96 1.51
C ARG A 331 12.21 -5.10 0.04
N LYS A 332 11.31 -5.65 -0.77
CA LYS A 332 11.39 -5.58 -2.23
C LYS A 332 10.19 -4.83 -2.75
N ASN A 333 10.40 -3.94 -3.71
CA ASN A 333 9.27 -3.31 -4.40
C ASN A 333 8.62 -4.31 -5.36
N THR A 334 7.55 -3.88 -6.02
CA THR A 334 6.82 -4.68 -7.01
C THR A 334 7.69 -5.13 -8.20
N GLU A 335 8.78 -4.42 -8.48
CA GLU A 335 9.77 -4.74 -9.52
C GLU A 335 10.88 -5.69 -9.01
N GLY A 336 10.78 -6.16 -7.76
CA GLY A 336 11.76 -7.03 -7.13
C GLY A 336 13.04 -6.32 -6.67
N VAL A 337 13.12 -5.00 -6.81
CA VAL A 337 14.26 -4.17 -6.37
C VAL A 337 14.26 -4.08 -4.85
N PHE A 338 15.41 -4.40 -4.26
CA PHE A 338 15.58 -4.39 -2.81
C PHE A 338 15.81 -2.97 -2.30
N TYR A 339 15.17 -2.64 -1.19
CA TYR A 339 15.35 -1.38 -0.48
C TYR A 339 15.24 -1.59 1.03
N TYR A 340 15.83 -0.67 1.79
CA TYR A 340 15.74 -0.61 3.24
C TYR A 340 14.68 0.40 3.64
N GLU A 341 13.70 -0.02 4.44
CA GLU A 341 12.84 0.89 5.18
C GLU A 341 13.46 1.10 6.57
N VAL A 342 13.84 2.34 6.87
CA VAL A 342 14.46 2.71 8.13
C VAL A 342 13.51 3.57 8.93
N PHE A 343 13.24 3.12 10.16
CA PHE A 343 12.37 3.81 11.10
C PHE A 343 13.13 4.14 12.40
N ILE A 344 12.99 5.36 12.87
CA ILE A 344 13.58 5.86 14.11
C ILE A 344 12.52 6.59 14.86
N GLN A 345 12.33 6.29 16.14
CA GLN A 345 11.35 6.96 16.97
C GLN A 345 11.97 7.36 18.31
N LYS A 346 11.90 8.64 18.69
CA LYS A 346 12.32 9.12 20.01
C LYS A 346 11.15 9.80 20.74
N ALA A 347 10.98 9.49 22.02
CA ALA A 347 10.03 10.17 22.90
C ALA A 347 10.49 11.61 23.16
N GLY A 348 9.61 12.61 22.97
CA GLY A 348 9.93 14.02 23.21
C GLY A 348 8.94 15.01 22.56
N ASN A 349 9.13 16.31 22.81
CA ASN A 349 8.48 17.38 22.04
C ASN A 349 9.30 17.63 20.76
N GLY A 350 8.63 17.74 19.62
CA GLY A 350 9.27 17.82 18.30
C GLY A 350 9.11 16.51 17.53
N ASN A 351 8.87 16.61 16.23
CA ASN A 351 8.64 15.50 15.30
C ASN A 351 9.91 14.63 15.13
N ASN A 352 10.32 13.92 16.17
CA ASN A 352 11.58 13.18 16.22
C ASN A 352 11.40 11.74 15.74
N THR A 353 10.78 11.61 14.58
CA THR A 353 10.61 10.31 13.93
C THR A 353 11.03 10.40 12.49
N ILE A 354 11.93 9.50 12.11
CA ILE A 354 12.35 9.34 10.73
C ILE A 354 11.75 8.05 10.26
N LEU A 355 10.98 8.12 9.18
CA LEU A 355 10.74 6.97 8.34
C LEU A 355 11.24 7.34 6.95
N LYS A 356 12.21 6.58 6.43
CA LYS A 356 12.76 6.82 5.11
C LYS A 356 13.13 5.51 4.44
N ASN A 357 12.84 5.43 3.14
CA ASN A 357 13.31 4.36 2.28
C ASN A 357 14.67 4.72 1.70
N PHE A 358 15.58 3.76 1.70
CA PHE A 358 16.92 3.86 1.17
C PHE A 358 17.12 2.71 0.17
N SER A 359 17.70 3.01 -0.97
CA SER A 359 18.13 2.00 -1.94
C SER A 359 19.20 1.08 -1.34
N GLU A 360 19.41 -0.08 -1.97
CA GLU A 360 20.48 -1.00 -1.59
C GLU A 360 21.90 -0.36 -1.61
N THR A 361 22.06 0.75 -2.34
CA THR A 361 23.33 1.49 -2.46
C THR A 361 23.57 2.55 -1.39
N GLU A 362 22.55 2.93 -0.61
CA GLU A 362 22.63 4.03 0.38
C GLU A 362 23.01 3.52 1.79
N VAL A 363 23.76 2.42 1.88
CA VAL A 363 24.14 1.79 3.17
C VAL A 363 24.87 2.78 4.10
N GLU A 364 25.76 3.61 3.55
CA GLU A 364 26.54 4.58 4.34
C GLU A 364 25.65 5.66 4.98
N ASP A 365 24.57 6.07 4.32
CA ASP A 365 23.62 7.05 4.85
C ASP A 365 22.84 6.45 6.03
N ILE A 366 22.45 5.18 5.94
CA ILE A 366 21.79 4.46 7.03
C ILE A 366 22.75 4.32 8.23
N GLN A 367 24.01 3.97 7.98
CA GLN A 367 25.04 3.87 9.02
C GLN A 367 25.28 5.22 9.71
N ALA A 368 25.35 6.31 8.95
CA ALA A 368 25.44 7.66 9.50
C ALA A 368 24.24 7.99 10.41
N LEU A 369 23.04 7.59 10.00
CA LEU A 369 21.81 7.77 10.77
C LEU A 369 21.82 6.98 12.08
N ILE A 370 22.21 5.69 12.03
CA ILE A 370 22.40 4.86 13.23
C ILE A 370 23.41 5.50 14.18
N LYS A 371 24.52 6.01 13.63
CA LYS A 371 25.55 6.67 14.44
C LYS A 371 25.00 7.90 15.15
N GLN A 372 24.30 8.77 14.42
CA GLN A 372 23.68 9.95 15.03
C GLN A 372 22.66 9.57 16.12
N TYR A 373 21.97 8.43 15.95
CA TYR A 373 21.02 7.93 16.95
C TYR A 373 21.76 7.43 18.19
N CYS A 374 22.84 6.67 17.99
CA CYS A 374 23.71 6.19 19.08
C CYS A 374 24.37 7.34 19.85
N ASP A 375 24.78 8.38 19.14
CA ASP A 375 25.45 9.56 19.71
C ASP A 375 24.45 10.57 20.31
N ASN A 376 23.13 10.31 20.21
CA ASN A 376 22.06 11.22 20.59
C ASN A 376 22.07 12.58 19.84
N THR A 377 22.73 12.67 18.68
CA THR A 377 22.96 13.92 17.94
C THR A 377 21.90 14.27 16.91
N LEU A 378 21.03 13.33 16.53
CA LEU A 378 19.95 13.55 15.55
C LEU A 378 18.94 14.65 15.91
N TRP A 379 18.77 14.96 17.20
CA TRP A 379 17.58 15.64 17.70
C TRP A 379 17.87 16.74 18.73
N HIS A 380 19.08 17.31 18.71
CA HIS A 380 19.37 18.52 19.49
C HIS A 380 18.81 19.75 18.76
N ASP A 381 18.06 20.57 19.51
CA ASP A 381 17.33 21.77 19.06
C ASP A 381 18.14 22.67 18.12
N SER A 382 17.53 22.97 16.96
CA SER A 382 17.66 24.27 16.30
C SER A 382 16.37 25.05 16.49
#